data_AF-A0A957EIY1-F1
#
_entry.id   AF-A0A957EIY1-F1
#
_cell.length_a   1.000
_cell.length_b   1.000
_cell.length_c   1.000
_cell.angle_alpha   90.00
_cell.angle_beta   90.00
_cell.angle_gamma   90.00
#
_symmetry.space_group_name_H-M   'P 1'
#
loop_
_entity.id
_entity.type
_entity.pdbx_description
1 polymer ?
#
loop_
_entity_poly.entity_id
_entity_poly.type
_entity_poly.pdbx_seq_one_letter_code
_entity_poly.pdbx_strand_id
1 'polypeptide(L)'
;MNIQSIIKQMTLEEKAALCTGASAWSTTPIERLDVPEMIVSDGPHGVRRVPNVHEMALNSLPATCFPTASCLASTWDVDLIHKMGEALAEECIALDVDVVLGPGANMKRSPLGGRNFEYFSEDPYLAGELAANFINGVQSKGVGTSLKHYAANNQEFQRFSISAEVDERTLREIYLPAFEKAVKQAQPWTVMCSYNKVNGTFASEHYHLLTEILKNEWGFEGLVVSDWGAVRDRVKALKGGLDWEMPGPQERRVKEVVDAVRSGVLDEAV
;
A
#
# COMPACT_ATOMS: atom_id res chain seq x y z
N MET A 1 -3.38 24.25 -0.33
CA MET A 1 -2.58 23.94 0.87
C MET A 1 -1.10 23.91 0.46
N ASN A 2 -0.19 24.62 1.14
CA ASN A 2 1.25 24.55 0.83
C ASN A 2 1.91 23.50 1.72
N ILE A 3 2.12 22.29 1.20
CA ILE A 3 2.67 21.14 1.93
C ILE A 3 4.01 21.49 2.59
N GLN A 4 4.90 22.17 1.86
CA GLN A 4 6.22 22.56 2.38
C GLN A 4 6.14 23.53 3.56
N SER A 5 5.16 24.44 3.55
CA SER A 5 4.91 25.35 4.68
C SER A 5 4.40 24.61 5.91
N ILE A 6 3.60 23.56 5.74
CA ILE A 6 3.08 22.74 6.84
C ILE A 6 4.22 21.93 7.46
N ILE A 7 5.00 21.21 6.65
CA ILE A 7 6.13 20.40 7.12
C ILE A 7 7.14 21.26 7.92
N LYS A 8 7.42 22.48 7.48
CA LYS A 8 8.31 23.41 8.20
C LYS A 8 7.78 23.85 9.56
N GLN A 9 6.47 23.82 9.76
CA GLN A 9 5.84 24.19 11.03
C GLN A 9 5.67 22.99 11.95
N MET A 10 5.85 21.76 11.48
CA MET A 10 5.74 20.55 12.30
C MET A 10 6.92 20.43 13.27
N THR A 11 6.64 19.97 14.47
CA THR A 11 7.66 19.46 15.38
C THR A 11 8.22 18.14 14.85
N LEU A 12 9.38 17.72 15.36
CA LEU A 12 9.96 16.42 15.01
C LEU A 12 9.01 15.27 15.42
N GLU A 13 8.34 15.40 16.57
CA GLU A 13 7.36 14.45 17.06
C GLU A 13 6.13 14.37 16.13
N GLU A 14 5.62 15.51 15.63
CA GLU A 14 4.51 15.55 14.67
C GLU A 14 4.90 14.89 13.35
N LYS A 15 6.11 15.15 12.83
CA LYS A 15 6.64 14.48 11.62
C LYS A 15 6.73 12.96 11.81
N ALA A 16 7.34 12.53 12.92
CA ALA A 16 7.50 11.11 13.23
C ALA A 16 6.15 10.39 13.43
N ALA A 17 5.17 11.06 14.04
CA ALA A 17 3.82 10.54 14.24
C ALA A 17 3.03 10.41 12.94
N LEU A 18 3.20 11.34 11.99
CA LEU A 18 2.54 11.27 10.68
C LEU A 18 2.97 10.04 9.87
N CYS A 19 4.19 9.54 10.09
CA CYS A 19 4.72 8.36 9.42
C CYS A 19 4.25 7.02 10.06
N THR A 20 3.30 7.03 11.00
CA THR A 20 2.65 5.83 11.56
C THR A 20 1.13 6.04 11.69
N GLY A 21 0.36 4.95 11.68
CA GLY A 21 -1.08 5.02 11.93
C GLY A 21 -1.41 5.65 13.30
N ALA A 22 -2.52 6.39 13.38
CA ALA A 22 -3.13 6.79 14.66
C ALA A 22 -4.08 5.72 15.20
N SER A 23 -4.61 4.89 14.31
CA SER A 23 -5.41 3.72 14.63
C SER A 23 -5.01 2.55 13.73
N ALA A 24 -5.82 1.50 13.78
CA ALA A 24 -5.66 0.35 12.92
C ALA A 24 -5.99 0.68 11.44
N TRP A 25 -6.69 1.78 11.19
CA TRP A 25 -7.26 2.14 9.89
C TRP A 25 -7.18 3.65 9.58
N SER A 26 -6.36 4.42 10.28
CA SER A 26 -6.29 5.87 10.07
C SER A 26 -4.90 6.47 10.21
N THR A 27 -4.68 7.60 9.52
CA THR A 27 -3.47 8.42 9.64
C THR A 27 -3.52 9.30 10.88
N THR A 28 -2.36 9.84 11.29
CA THR A 28 -2.29 10.77 12.42
C THR A 28 -2.69 12.18 12.01
N PRO A 29 -3.77 12.77 12.55
CA PRO A 29 -4.11 14.17 12.30
C PRO A 29 -3.14 15.13 13.01
N ILE A 30 -2.98 16.33 12.47
CA ILE A 30 -2.27 17.44 13.13
C ILE A 30 -3.19 18.66 13.11
N GLU A 31 -4.11 18.71 14.09
CA GLU A 31 -5.19 19.70 14.16
C GLU A 31 -4.68 21.15 14.12
N ARG A 32 -3.58 21.43 14.83
CA ARG A 32 -2.92 22.76 14.86
C ARG A 32 -2.54 23.28 13.47
N LEU A 33 -2.30 22.38 12.52
CA LEU A 33 -1.83 22.69 11.17
C LEU A 33 -2.86 22.33 10.10
N ASP A 34 -4.11 22.08 10.50
CA ASP A 34 -5.21 21.69 9.61
C ASP A 34 -4.89 20.45 8.75
N VAL A 35 -4.10 19.51 9.26
CA VAL A 35 -3.85 18.22 8.61
C VAL A 35 -4.90 17.22 9.09
N PRO A 36 -5.85 16.80 8.24
CA PRO A 36 -6.94 15.93 8.64
C PRO A 36 -6.46 14.48 8.86
N GLU A 37 -7.25 13.74 9.64
CA GLU A 37 -7.18 12.29 9.65
C GLU A 37 -7.73 11.75 8.32
N MET A 38 -7.04 10.76 7.76
CA MET A 38 -7.53 9.98 6.62
C MET A 38 -7.85 8.57 7.08
N ILE A 39 -8.90 7.99 6.52
CA ILE A 39 -9.34 6.62 6.74
C ILE A 39 -8.91 5.73 5.57
N VAL A 40 -8.36 4.57 5.92
CA VAL A 40 -8.04 3.51 4.96
C VAL A 40 -8.81 2.24 5.28
N SER A 41 -9.19 1.50 4.26
CA SER A 41 -9.96 0.27 4.47
C SER A 41 -9.65 -0.78 3.40
N ASP A 42 -9.65 -2.06 3.78
CA ASP A 42 -9.72 -3.14 2.79
C ASP A 42 -10.99 -3.01 1.92
N GLY A 43 -11.04 -3.53 0.70
CA GLY A 43 -9.92 -4.05 -0.07
C GLY A 43 -10.30 -4.36 -1.52
N PRO A 44 -9.65 -5.33 -2.17
CA PRO A 44 -9.58 -5.44 -3.64
C PRO A 44 -10.88 -5.80 -4.37
N HIS A 45 -11.95 -6.20 -3.66
CA HIS A 45 -13.24 -6.60 -4.27
C HIS A 45 -14.44 -6.16 -3.40
N GLY A 46 -14.35 -4.98 -2.80
CA GLY A 46 -15.38 -4.39 -1.94
C GLY A 46 -14.76 -3.67 -0.75
N VAL A 47 -15.37 -2.56 -0.33
CA VAL A 47 -14.94 -1.83 0.85
C VAL A 47 -15.42 -2.54 2.13
N ARG A 48 -14.52 -2.72 3.08
CA ARG A 48 -14.71 -3.45 4.35
C ARG A 48 -14.49 -2.48 5.51
N ARG A 49 -15.24 -1.38 5.50
CA ARG A 49 -15.19 -0.36 6.54
C ARG A 49 -15.63 -0.94 7.88
N VAL A 50 -14.71 -1.02 8.84
CA VAL A 50 -15.06 -1.41 10.22
C VAL A 50 -15.83 -0.25 10.89
N PRO A 51 -16.81 -0.51 11.78
CA PRO A 51 -17.48 0.57 12.52
C PRO A 51 -16.54 1.34 13.45
N ASN A 52 -15.52 0.66 13.99
CA ASN A 52 -14.53 1.23 14.90
C ASN A 52 -13.13 1.10 14.29
N VAL A 53 -12.48 2.22 13.98
CA VAL A 53 -11.14 2.27 13.35
C VAL A 53 -10.01 1.70 14.22
N HIS A 54 -10.26 1.49 15.51
CA HIS A 54 -9.29 0.87 16.43
C HIS A 54 -9.36 -0.68 16.43
N GLU A 55 -10.36 -1.28 15.78
CA GLU A 55 -10.53 -2.73 15.72
C GLU A 55 -10.10 -3.30 14.37
N MET A 56 -9.47 -4.49 14.35
CA MET A 56 -8.96 -5.08 13.10
C MET A 56 -10.07 -5.64 12.20
N ALA A 57 -10.87 -6.60 12.66
CA ALA A 57 -11.91 -7.18 11.81
C ALA A 57 -12.89 -8.07 12.59
N LEU A 58 -13.82 -7.48 13.35
CA LEU A 58 -14.92 -8.25 13.93
C LEU A 58 -16.22 -8.11 13.11
N ASN A 59 -16.52 -6.91 12.62
CA ASN A 59 -17.69 -6.60 11.79
C ASN A 59 -17.33 -5.53 10.75
N SER A 60 -18.08 -5.44 9.66
CA SER A 60 -18.01 -4.33 8.69
C SER A 60 -19.37 -3.69 8.50
N LEU A 61 -19.37 -2.42 8.10
CA LEU A 61 -20.56 -1.78 7.56
C LEU A 61 -20.98 -2.48 6.25
N PRO A 62 -22.28 -2.47 5.90
CA PRO A 62 -22.75 -3.04 4.65
C PRO A 62 -22.12 -2.35 3.43
N ALA A 63 -21.69 -3.17 2.47
CA ALA A 63 -21.06 -2.74 1.23
C ALA A 63 -21.24 -3.83 0.16
N THR A 64 -21.05 -3.50 -1.11
CA THR A 64 -21.09 -4.46 -2.20
C THR A 64 -19.86 -5.35 -2.17
N CYS A 65 -20.09 -6.66 -2.14
CA CYS A 65 -19.04 -7.66 -2.36
C CYS A 65 -18.97 -8.00 -3.84
N PHE A 66 -18.00 -7.43 -4.53
CA PHE A 66 -17.76 -7.67 -5.96
C PHE A 66 -17.11 -9.05 -6.18
N PRO A 67 -17.15 -9.59 -7.42
CA PRO A 67 -16.37 -10.77 -7.77
C PRO A 67 -14.88 -10.56 -7.46
N THR A 68 -14.20 -11.63 -7.04
CA THR A 68 -12.78 -11.56 -6.69
C THR A 68 -11.92 -11.27 -7.93
N ALA A 69 -10.71 -10.74 -7.74
CA ALA A 69 -9.82 -10.37 -8.84
C ALA A 69 -9.53 -11.53 -9.82
N SER A 70 -9.51 -12.78 -9.35
CA SER A 70 -9.37 -13.96 -10.23
C SER A 70 -10.57 -14.14 -11.17
N CYS A 71 -11.79 -13.88 -10.70
CA CYS A 71 -13.01 -13.93 -11.49
C CYS A 71 -13.05 -12.74 -12.46
N LEU A 72 -12.75 -11.54 -11.95
CA LEU A 72 -12.69 -10.32 -12.73
C LEU A 72 -11.66 -10.41 -13.87
N ALA A 73 -10.48 -10.99 -13.62
CA ALA A 73 -9.48 -11.19 -14.67
C ALA A 73 -9.95 -12.13 -15.79
N SER A 74 -10.92 -12.99 -15.52
CA SER A 74 -11.49 -13.89 -16.52
C SER A 74 -12.39 -13.16 -17.53
N THR A 75 -12.76 -11.90 -17.28
CA THR A 75 -13.53 -11.10 -18.25
C THR A 75 -12.65 -10.53 -19.36
N TRP A 76 -11.36 -10.30 -19.09
CA TRP A 76 -10.44 -9.57 -19.97
C TRP A 76 -10.95 -8.19 -20.40
N ASP A 77 -11.87 -7.62 -19.62
CA ASP A 77 -12.61 -6.41 -19.97
C ASP A 77 -12.16 -5.24 -19.07
N VAL A 78 -11.23 -4.44 -19.59
CA VAL A 78 -10.68 -3.28 -18.88
C VAL A 78 -11.73 -2.20 -18.59
N ASP A 79 -12.72 -2.03 -19.47
CA ASP A 79 -13.79 -1.04 -19.28
C ASP A 79 -14.72 -1.47 -18.14
N LEU A 80 -14.98 -2.78 -18.02
CA LEU A 80 -15.74 -3.33 -16.90
C LEU A 80 -15.00 -3.15 -15.58
N ILE A 81 -13.68 -3.38 -15.54
CA ILE A 81 -12.89 -3.15 -14.32
C ILE A 81 -12.88 -1.67 -13.93
N HIS A 82 -12.77 -0.76 -14.90
CA HIS A 82 -12.85 0.67 -14.64
C HIS A 82 -14.19 1.06 -14.01
N LYS A 83 -15.31 0.62 -14.59
CA LYS A 83 -16.66 0.87 -14.05
C LYS A 83 -16.86 0.28 -12.66
N MET A 84 -16.30 -0.90 -12.40
CA MET A 84 -16.32 -1.48 -11.06
C MET A 84 -15.52 -0.63 -10.07
N GLY A 85 -14.36 -0.10 -10.48
CA GLY A 85 -13.57 0.84 -9.67
C GLY A 85 -14.36 2.10 -9.31
N GLU A 86 -15.09 2.67 -10.26
CA GLU A 86 -15.96 3.83 -10.02
C GLU A 86 -17.04 3.52 -8.98
N ALA A 87 -17.72 2.38 -9.10
CA ALA A 87 -18.73 1.94 -8.14
C ALA A 87 -18.15 1.69 -6.75
N LEU A 88 -16.95 1.10 -6.67
CA LEU A 88 -16.25 0.89 -5.41
C LEU A 88 -15.89 2.22 -4.73
N ALA A 89 -15.46 3.23 -5.49
CA ALA A 89 -15.15 4.55 -4.96
C ALA A 89 -16.40 5.28 -4.43
N GLU A 90 -17.56 5.12 -5.09
CA GLU A 90 -18.83 5.65 -4.60
C GLU A 90 -19.21 5.06 -3.23
N GLU A 91 -18.94 3.77 -2.99
CA GLU A 91 -19.11 3.18 -1.66
C GLU A 91 -18.07 3.66 -0.65
N CYS A 92 -16.83 3.88 -1.08
CA CYS A 92 -15.80 4.46 -0.20
C CYS A 92 -16.21 5.86 0.28
N ILE A 93 -16.73 6.70 -0.63
CA ILE A 93 -17.25 8.04 -0.29
C ILE A 93 -18.44 7.92 0.67
N ALA A 94 -19.37 7.00 0.42
CA ALA A 94 -20.53 6.80 1.29
C ALA A 94 -20.17 6.29 2.70
N LEU A 95 -18.97 5.72 2.87
CA LEU A 95 -18.47 5.12 4.12
C LEU A 95 -17.28 5.87 4.73
N ASP A 96 -17.01 7.10 4.26
CA ASP A 96 -15.91 7.96 4.71
C ASP A 96 -14.55 7.24 4.66
N VAL A 97 -14.21 6.67 3.50
CA VAL A 97 -12.92 6.02 3.21
C VAL A 97 -12.16 6.82 2.16
N ASP A 98 -10.97 7.30 2.52
CA ASP A 98 -10.11 8.09 1.65
C ASP A 98 -9.22 7.22 0.74
N VAL A 99 -8.79 6.05 1.23
CA VAL A 99 -7.98 5.10 0.45
C VAL A 99 -8.48 3.67 0.63
N VAL A 100 -8.84 3.02 -0.47
CA VAL A 100 -9.14 1.59 -0.48
C VAL A 100 -7.87 0.76 -0.70
N LEU A 101 -7.67 -0.27 0.13
CA LEU A 101 -6.46 -1.10 0.10
C LEU A 101 -6.56 -2.15 -1.01
N GLY A 102 -6.46 -1.72 -2.25
CA GLY A 102 -6.41 -2.55 -3.45
C GLY A 102 -5.99 -1.74 -4.67
N PRO A 103 -5.74 -2.39 -5.81
CA PRO A 103 -5.96 -3.81 -6.06
C PRO A 103 -4.76 -4.69 -5.68
N GLY A 104 -4.99 -6.01 -5.59
CA GLY A 104 -3.95 -7.02 -5.44
C GLY A 104 -3.37 -7.43 -6.80
N ALA A 105 -2.07 -7.25 -7.00
CA ALA A 105 -1.38 -7.51 -8.27
C ALA A 105 -0.18 -8.48 -8.16
N ASN A 106 -0.09 -9.27 -7.08
CA ASN A 106 0.91 -10.34 -7.00
C ASN A 106 0.66 -11.42 -8.05
N MET A 107 1.74 -11.97 -8.63
CA MET A 107 1.62 -13.05 -9.60
C MET A 107 1.11 -14.35 -8.96
N LYS A 108 0.24 -15.06 -9.67
CA LYS A 108 -0.18 -16.44 -9.31
C LYS A 108 0.90 -17.46 -9.64
N ARG A 109 2.07 -17.35 -9.00
CA ARG A 109 3.25 -18.21 -9.24
C ARG A 109 2.93 -19.70 -9.12
N SER A 110 2.08 -20.06 -8.16
CA SER A 110 1.63 -21.42 -7.92
C SER A 110 0.13 -21.40 -7.68
N PRO A 111 -0.64 -22.38 -8.18
CA PRO A 111 -2.09 -22.45 -7.93
C PRO A 111 -2.43 -22.63 -6.44
N LEU A 112 -1.47 -23.06 -5.61
CA LEU A 112 -1.63 -23.26 -4.18
C LEU A 112 -1.56 -21.97 -3.33
N GLY A 113 -1.33 -20.82 -3.97
CA GLY A 113 -1.31 -19.53 -3.27
C GLY A 113 -2.65 -19.23 -2.60
N GLY A 114 -2.66 -19.14 -1.27
CA GLY A 114 -3.90 -18.93 -0.49
C GLY A 114 -4.64 -17.63 -0.78
N ARG A 115 -3.96 -16.64 -1.39
CA ARG A 115 -4.54 -15.35 -1.81
C ARG A 115 -4.72 -15.22 -3.32
N ASN A 116 -4.55 -16.29 -4.09
CA ASN A 116 -4.73 -16.24 -5.55
C ASN A 116 -6.12 -15.74 -5.98
N PHE A 117 -7.16 -15.93 -5.14
CA PHE A 117 -8.51 -15.45 -5.46
C PHE A 117 -8.56 -13.92 -5.60
N GLU A 118 -7.76 -13.17 -4.84
CA GLU A 118 -7.72 -11.71 -4.84
C GLU A 118 -6.60 -11.11 -5.69
N TYR A 119 -5.92 -11.94 -6.49
CA TYR A 119 -4.94 -11.50 -7.51
C TYR A 119 -5.48 -11.75 -8.92
N PHE A 120 -5.06 -10.91 -9.88
CA PHE A 120 -5.57 -10.95 -11.25
C PHE A 120 -5.08 -12.17 -12.03
N SER A 121 -3.77 -12.32 -12.25
CA SER A 121 -3.24 -13.29 -13.23
C SER A 121 -1.88 -13.87 -12.82
N GLU A 122 -1.48 -14.96 -13.49
CA GLU A 122 -0.09 -15.41 -13.56
C GLU A 122 0.73 -14.65 -14.62
N ASP A 123 0.04 -13.99 -15.56
CA ASP A 123 0.64 -13.17 -16.61
C ASP A 123 0.74 -11.69 -16.17
N PRO A 124 1.94 -11.09 -16.22
CA PRO A 124 2.15 -9.72 -15.76
C PRO A 124 1.50 -8.66 -16.67
N TYR A 125 1.30 -8.95 -17.96
CA TYR A 125 0.67 -8.01 -18.88
C TYR A 125 -0.80 -7.81 -18.51
N LEU A 126 -1.56 -8.91 -18.39
CA LEU A 126 -2.97 -8.90 -18.00
C LEU A 126 -3.15 -8.32 -16.59
N ALA A 127 -2.34 -8.77 -15.63
CA ALA A 127 -2.43 -8.27 -14.26
C ALA A 127 -2.19 -6.75 -14.20
N GLY A 128 -1.24 -6.23 -14.96
CA GLY A 128 -0.96 -4.80 -15.04
C GLY A 128 -2.08 -4.00 -15.70
N GLU A 129 -2.65 -4.48 -16.82
CA GLU A 129 -3.76 -3.79 -17.51
C GLU A 129 -4.98 -3.65 -16.59
N LEU A 130 -5.34 -4.73 -15.91
CA LEU A 130 -6.49 -4.74 -15.01
C LEU A 130 -6.23 -3.90 -13.76
N ALA A 131 -5.02 -3.96 -13.19
CA ALA A 131 -4.64 -3.12 -12.05
C ALA A 131 -4.69 -1.63 -12.40
N ALA A 132 -4.13 -1.22 -13.54
CA ALA A 132 -4.15 0.17 -13.99
C ALA A 132 -5.59 0.70 -14.17
N ASN A 133 -6.47 -0.09 -14.78
CA ASN A 133 -7.87 0.31 -15.00
C ASN A 133 -8.69 0.32 -13.71
N PHE A 134 -8.44 -0.60 -12.77
CA PHE A 134 -9.02 -0.54 -11.43
C PHE A 134 -8.63 0.77 -10.73
N ILE A 135 -7.34 1.11 -10.75
CA ILE A 135 -6.81 2.32 -10.10
C ILE A 135 -7.42 3.56 -10.74
N ASN A 136 -7.43 3.65 -12.07
CA ASN A 136 -8.02 4.79 -12.77
C ASN A 136 -9.53 4.94 -12.48
N GLY A 137 -10.28 3.83 -12.39
CA GLY A 137 -11.70 3.85 -12.07
C GLY A 137 -11.98 4.35 -10.64
N VAL A 138 -11.21 3.88 -9.65
CA VAL A 138 -11.37 4.35 -8.27
C VAL A 138 -10.95 5.82 -8.13
N GLN A 139 -9.79 6.18 -8.66
CA GLN A 139 -9.22 7.52 -8.50
C GLN A 139 -9.94 8.60 -9.33
N SER A 140 -10.72 8.22 -10.36
CA SER A 140 -11.57 9.18 -11.11
C SER A 140 -12.65 9.83 -10.24
N LYS A 141 -13.00 9.22 -9.11
CA LYS A 141 -14.00 9.71 -8.14
C LYS A 141 -13.36 10.42 -6.93
N GLY A 142 -12.04 10.54 -6.88
CA GLY A 142 -11.33 11.23 -5.80
C GLY A 142 -11.04 10.37 -4.57
N VAL A 143 -11.08 9.04 -4.69
CA VAL A 143 -10.66 8.08 -3.64
C VAL A 143 -9.32 7.48 -4.05
N GLY A 144 -8.38 7.36 -3.12
CA GLY A 144 -7.08 6.76 -3.37
C GLY A 144 -7.11 5.24 -3.41
N THR A 145 -6.07 4.66 -4.03
CA THR A 145 -5.85 3.21 -4.04
C THR A 145 -4.55 2.82 -3.35
N SER A 146 -4.41 1.52 -3.05
CA SER A 146 -3.20 0.92 -2.50
C SER A 146 -2.82 -0.33 -3.27
N LEU A 147 -1.98 -0.15 -4.28
CA LEU A 147 -1.50 -1.25 -5.12
C LEU A 147 -0.63 -2.20 -4.27
N LYS A 148 -1.00 -3.48 -4.21
CA LYS A 148 -0.42 -4.42 -3.24
C LYS A 148 -0.19 -5.83 -3.77
N HIS A 149 0.73 -6.63 -3.21
CA HIS A 149 1.73 -6.31 -2.19
C HIS A 149 3.10 -6.28 -2.86
N TYR A 150 3.76 -5.14 -2.81
CA TYR A 150 4.99 -4.86 -3.53
C TYR A 150 6.22 -5.35 -2.72
N ALA A 151 6.92 -6.42 -3.10
CA ALA A 151 6.69 -7.32 -4.22
C ALA A 151 6.92 -8.80 -3.82
N ALA A 152 6.72 -9.72 -4.76
CA ALA A 152 6.99 -11.15 -4.62
C ALA A 152 6.30 -11.85 -3.43
N ASN A 153 5.14 -11.36 -2.99
CA ASN A 153 4.31 -12.00 -1.97
C ASN A 153 3.40 -13.06 -2.59
N ASN A 154 3.98 -14.18 -3.03
CA ASN A 154 3.25 -15.19 -3.82
C ASN A 154 2.87 -16.45 -3.03
N GLN A 155 3.04 -16.46 -1.70
CA GLN A 155 2.63 -17.54 -0.82
C GLN A 155 2.33 -17.07 0.60
N GLU A 156 1.40 -17.73 1.27
CA GLU A 156 1.01 -17.39 2.65
C GLU A 156 1.91 -18.04 3.69
N PHE A 157 2.46 -19.21 3.39
CA PHE A 157 3.30 -19.95 4.32
C PHE A 157 4.53 -19.12 4.70
N GLN A 158 4.61 -18.77 5.99
CA GLN A 158 5.67 -17.97 6.59
C GLN A 158 5.89 -16.61 5.92
N ARG A 159 4.84 -15.97 5.37
CA ARG A 159 4.93 -14.68 4.66
C ARG A 159 5.64 -13.57 5.45
N PHE A 160 5.62 -13.63 6.79
CA PHE A 160 6.27 -12.70 7.71
C PHE A 160 7.79 -12.89 7.90
N SER A 161 8.37 -13.99 7.39
CA SER A 161 9.78 -14.33 7.66
C SER A 161 10.51 -14.95 6.48
N ILE A 162 9.79 -15.51 5.50
CA ILE A 162 10.37 -16.13 4.32
C ILE A 162 11.10 -15.10 3.45
N SER A 163 12.13 -15.57 2.75
CA SER A 163 12.79 -14.83 1.68
C SER A 163 12.47 -15.43 0.33
N ALA A 164 11.94 -14.61 -0.57
CA ALA A 164 11.79 -14.93 -1.97
C ALA A 164 13.14 -14.70 -2.67
N GLU A 165 13.82 -15.79 -3.01
CA GLU A 165 15.08 -15.76 -3.76
C GLU A 165 14.77 -15.76 -5.25
N VAL A 166 14.95 -14.60 -5.90
CA VAL A 166 14.55 -14.34 -7.29
C VAL A 166 15.64 -13.51 -7.96
N ASP A 167 16.12 -13.95 -9.12
CA ASP A 167 17.08 -13.18 -9.90
C ASP A 167 16.45 -11.93 -10.52
N GLU A 168 17.28 -10.93 -10.83
CA GLU A 168 16.82 -9.62 -11.33
C GLU A 168 15.98 -9.74 -12.60
N ARG A 169 16.32 -10.67 -13.51
CA ARG A 169 15.57 -10.85 -14.75
C ARG A 169 14.16 -11.35 -14.45
N THR A 170 14.03 -12.40 -13.64
CA THR A 170 12.72 -12.92 -13.25
C THR A 170 11.92 -11.88 -12.47
N LEU A 171 12.57 -11.12 -11.59
CA LEU A 171 11.93 -10.02 -10.86
C LEU A 171 11.35 -8.96 -11.83
N ARG A 172 12.15 -8.51 -12.79
CA ARG A 172 11.81 -7.48 -13.78
C ARG A 172 10.86 -7.94 -14.88
N GLU A 173 10.85 -9.23 -15.23
CA GLU A 173 10.00 -9.77 -16.30
C GLU A 173 8.69 -10.38 -15.78
N ILE A 174 8.60 -10.79 -14.51
CA ILE A 174 7.42 -11.51 -13.98
C ILE A 174 6.77 -10.77 -12.80
N TYR A 175 7.51 -10.45 -11.74
CA TYR A 175 6.90 -9.99 -10.48
C TYR A 175 6.66 -8.48 -10.41
N LEU A 176 7.50 -7.71 -11.09
CA LEU A 176 7.44 -6.25 -11.14
C LEU A 176 6.60 -5.66 -12.29
N PRO A 177 6.47 -6.24 -13.51
CA PRO A 177 5.86 -5.51 -14.62
C PRO A 177 4.39 -5.14 -14.43
N ALA A 178 3.62 -5.92 -13.66
CA ALA A 178 2.24 -5.54 -13.33
C ALA A 178 2.20 -4.27 -12.45
N PHE A 179 3.13 -4.15 -11.51
CA PHE A 179 3.27 -2.96 -10.67
C PHE A 179 3.82 -1.77 -11.48
N GLU A 180 4.85 -2.01 -12.31
CA GLU A 180 5.42 -0.98 -13.20
C GLU A 180 4.34 -0.36 -14.08
N LYS A 181 3.53 -1.20 -14.74
CA LYS A 181 2.44 -0.73 -15.60
C LYS A 181 1.43 0.08 -14.82
N ALA A 182 0.96 -0.43 -13.68
CA ALA A 182 -0.01 0.26 -12.83
C ALA A 182 0.51 1.63 -12.34
N VAL A 183 1.77 1.71 -11.91
CA VAL A 183 2.41 2.96 -11.48
C VAL A 183 2.50 3.94 -12.64
N LYS A 184 3.08 3.53 -13.78
CA LYS A 184 3.31 4.43 -14.92
C LYS A 184 2.03 4.89 -15.61
N GLN A 185 0.97 4.08 -15.60
CA GLN A 185 -0.28 4.40 -16.31
C GLN A 185 -1.37 5.00 -15.42
N ALA A 186 -1.35 4.74 -14.11
CA ALA A 186 -2.47 5.10 -13.24
C ALA A 186 -2.08 5.83 -11.95
N GLN A 187 -0.78 5.88 -11.58
CA GLN A 187 -0.27 6.58 -10.39
C GLN A 187 -1.14 6.35 -9.14
N PRO A 188 -1.15 5.12 -8.58
CA PRO A 188 -1.92 4.87 -7.36
C PRO A 188 -1.44 5.81 -6.25
N TRP A 189 -2.34 6.35 -5.43
CA TRP A 189 -1.94 7.25 -4.34
C TRP A 189 -1.02 6.57 -3.33
N THR A 190 -1.19 5.26 -3.14
CA THR A 190 -0.30 4.47 -2.29
C THR A 190 0.12 3.15 -2.92
N VAL A 191 1.27 2.64 -2.51
CA VAL A 191 1.75 1.28 -2.80
C VAL A 191 2.04 0.59 -1.48
N MET A 192 1.49 -0.60 -1.28
CA MET A 192 1.71 -1.37 -0.05
C MET A 192 2.87 -2.33 -0.22
N CYS A 193 3.92 -2.20 0.61
CA CYS A 193 5.03 -3.15 0.59
C CYS A 193 4.60 -4.52 1.14
N SER A 194 5.22 -5.60 0.69
CA SER A 194 4.92 -6.96 1.16
C SER A 194 5.50 -7.29 2.54
N TYR A 195 5.04 -8.39 3.12
CA TYR A 195 5.57 -8.94 4.38
C TYR A 195 6.95 -9.60 4.22
N ASN A 196 7.16 -10.28 3.11
CA ASN A 196 8.29 -11.17 2.92
C ASN A 196 9.58 -10.40 2.68
N LYS A 197 10.70 -11.12 2.75
CA LYS A 197 11.96 -10.64 2.21
C LYS A 197 12.03 -10.93 0.72
N VAL A 198 12.78 -10.12 -0.01
CA VAL A 198 13.24 -10.39 -1.37
C VAL A 198 14.76 -10.41 -1.30
N ASN A 199 15.36 -11.52 -1.73
CA ASN A 199 16.82 -11.71 -1.73
C ASN A 199 17.48 -11.32 -0.38
N GLY A 200 16.87 -11.73 0.73
CA GLY A 200 17.39 -11.54 2.09
C GLY A 200 16.95 -10.26 2.81
N THR A 201 16.37 -9.27 2.13
CA THR A 201 15.96 -7.98 2.73
C THR A 201 14.44 -7.87 2.81
N PHE A 202 13.89 -7.47 3.96
CA PHE A 202 12.44 -7.25 4.10
C PHE A 202 11.96 -6.19 3.11
N ALA A 203 10.83 -6.42 2.43
CA ALA A 203 10.33 -5.48 1.43
C ALA A 203 10.08 -4.07 2.01
N SER A 204 9.70 -3.98 3.29
CA SER A 204 9.55 -2.71 4.04
C SER A 204 10.85 -1.94 4.26
N GLU A 205 12.02 -2.60 4.11
CA GLU A 205 13.36 -2.04 4.32
C GLU A 205 14.18 -1.99 3.01
N HIS A 206 13.57 -2.36 1.88
CA HIS A 206 14.29 -2.70 0.66
C HIS A 206 14.50 -1.48 -0.25
N TYR A 207 15.57 -0.70 0.02
CA TYR A 207 15.91 0.52 -0.75
C TYR A 207 15.86 0.36 -2.27
N HIS A 208 16.42 -0.74 -2.78
CA HIS A 208 16.39 -1.03 -4.21
C HIS A 208 14.97 -1.16 -4.78
N LEU A 209 14.05 -1.82 -4.07
CA LEU A 209 12.67 -1.99 -4.55
C LEU A 209 11.86 -0.69 -4.40
N LEU A 210 11.88 -0.10 -3.20
CA LEU A 210 10.99 1.01 -2.83
C LEU A 210 11.47 2.35 -3.36
N THR A 211 12.78 2.57 -3.45
CA THR A 211 13.36 3.86 -3.86
C THR A 211 13.96 3.79 -5.25
N GLU A 212 14.90 2.89 -5.51
CA GLU A 212 15.58 2.87 -6.82
C GLU A 212 14.61 2.49 -7.93
N ILE A 213 13.88 1.38 -7.80
CA ILE A 213 12.93 0.94 -8.82
C ILE A 213 11.64 1.76 -8.78
N LEU A 214 10.91 1.73 -7.67
CA LEU A 214 9.57 2.28 -7.61
C LEU A 214 9.56 3.81 -7.76
N LYS A 215 10.33 4.54 -6.95
CA LYS A 215 10.35 6.01 -6.96
C LYS A 215 11.20 6.56 -8.11
N ASN A 216 12.46 6.13 -8.25
CA ASN A 216 13.39 6.76 -9.19
C ASN A 216 13.24 6.27 -10.63
N GLU A 217 13.15 4.96 -10.87
CA GLU A 217 13.06 4.43 -12.24
C GLU A 217 11.64 4.54 -12.81
N TRP A 218 10.60 4.24 -12.02
CA TRP A 218 9.21 4.28 -12.50
C TRP A 218 8.52 5.62 -12.30
N GLY A 219 9.08 6.52 -11.49
CA GLY A 219 8.49 7.83 -11.21
C GLY A 219 7.23 7.73 -10.38
N PHE A 220 7.18 6.85 -9.37
CA PHE A 220 6.07 6.80 -8.42
C PHE A 220 6.03 8.08 -7.57
N GLU A 221 4.90 8.78 -7.57
CA GLU A 221 4.72 10.07 -6.87
C GLU A 221 3.96 9.94 -5.54
N GLY A 222 3.42 8.76 -5.24
CA GLY A 222 2.59 8.50 -4.06
C GLY A 222 3.37 8.08 -2.81
N LEU A 223 2.64 7.48 -1.87
CA LEU A 223 3.15 7.05 -0.56
C LEU A 223 3.35 5.53 -0.51
N VAL A 224 4.47 5.07 0.04
CA VAL A 224 4.68 3.65 0.35
C VAL A 224 4.18 3.36 1.77
N VAL A 225 3.17 2.50 1.87
CA VAL A 225 2.60 2.03 3.14
C VAL A 225 3.05 0.61 3.45
N SER A 226 3.23 0.25 4.72
CA SER A 226 3.54 -1.12 5.07
C SER A 226 2.30 -2.00 5.03
N ASP A 227 2.43 -3.27 4.67
CA ASP A 227 1.42 -4.24 5.12
C ASP A 227 1.40 -4.28 6.67
N TRP A 228 0.28 -4.70 7.25
CA TRP A 228 -0.02 -4.52 8.67
C TRP A 228 0.93 -5.34 9.55
N GLY A 229 1.88 -4.67 10.20
CA GLY A 229 2.92 -5.31 11.01
C GLY A 229 4.13 -5.84 10.22
N ALA A 230 4.32 -5.42 8.98
CA ALA A 230 5.47 -5.79 8.15
C ALA A 230 6.79 -5.10 8.54
N VAL A 231 6.74 -3.98 9.28
CA VAL A 231 7.93 -3.23 9.68
C VAL A 231 8.64 -3.95 10.84
N ARG A 232 9.90 -4.36 10.61
CA ARG A 232 10.75 -4.96 11.65
C ARG A 232 11.62 -3.91 12.32
N ASP A 233 12.36 -3.16 11.51
CA ASP A 233 13.19 -2.05 11.97
C ASP A 233 12.66 -0.73 11.40
N ARG A 234 12.21 0.16 12.30
CA ARG A 234 11.57 1.43 11.96
C ARG A 234 12.50 2.36 11.18
N VAL A 235 13.76 2.45 11.62
CA VAL A 235 14.74 3.38 11.05
C VAL A 235 15.23 2.86 9.69
N LYS A 236 15.43 1.54 9.57
CA LYS A 236 15.76 0.93 8.26
C LYS A 236 14.62 1.06 7.26
N ALA A 237 13.37 0.96 7.71
CA ALA A 237 12.22 1.10 6.84
C ALA A 237 12.13 2.50 6.22
N LEU A 238 12.28 3.55 7.04
CA LEU A 238 12.35 4.94 6.56
C LEU A 238 13.51 5.12 5.56
N LYS A 239 14.71 4.63 5.89
CA LYS A 239 15.85 4.65 4.97
C LYS A 239 15.65 3.85 3.69
N GLY A 240 14.83 2.80 3.74
CA GLY A 240 14.43 2.01 2.58
C GLY A 240 13.47 2.75 1.66
N GLY A 241 12.81 3.80 2.13
CA GLY A 241 11.82 4.57 1.39
C GLY A 241 10.37 4.21 1.73
N LEU A 242 10.13 3.53 2.87
CA LEU A 242 8.79 3.38 3.44
C LEU A 242 8.35 4.70 4.08
N ASP A 243 7.17 5.21 3.71
CA ASP A 243 6.68 6.50 4.20
C ASP A 243 5.75 6.34 5.41
N TRP A 244 4.94 5.27 5.45
CA TRP A 244 3.88 5.08 6.45
C TRP A 244 3.81 3.64 6.99
N GLU A 245 4.02 3.46 8.31
CA GLU A 245 3.82 2.16 8.98
C GLU A 245 2.41 2.00 9.49
N MET A 246 1.84 0.83 9.21
CA MET A 246 0.54 0.40 9.70
C MET A 246 0.63 -0.95 10.40
N PRO A 247 -0.25 -1.21 11.39
CA PRO A 247 -1.19 -0.27 12.02
C PRO A 247 -0.53 0.60 13.11
N GLY A 248 -1.29 1.52 13.68
CA GLY A 248 -0.96 2.18 14.95
C GLY A 248 -2.14 2.24 15.93
N PRO A 249 -2.07 3.06 17.00
CA PRO A 249 -0.95 3.93 17.37
C PRO A 249 0.19 3.15 18.04
N GLN A 250 1.42 3.64 17.89
CA GLN A 250 2.60 3.06 18.54
C GLN A 250 3.56 4.15 19.02
N GLU A 251 3.36 4.68 20.24
CA GLU A 251 4.22 5.74 20.83
C GLU A 251 5.71 5.38 20.78
N ARG A 252 6.03 4.09 20.98
CA ARG A 252 7.40 3.57 20.90
C ARG A 252 8.02 3.81 19.52
N ARG A 253 7.26 3.65 18.43
CA ARG A 253 7.73 3.87 17.06
C ARG A 253 8.02 5.34 16.77
N VAL A 254 7.19 6.25 17.29
CA VAL A 254 7.45 7.70 17.20
C VAL A 254 8.74 8.05 17.91
N LYS A 255 8.91 7.55 19.15
CA LYS A 255 10.13 7.76 19.93
C LYS A 255 11.38 7.22 19.24
N GLU A 256 11.31 6.02 18.63
CA GLU A 256 12.42 5.44 17.87
C GLU A 256 12.92 6.39 16.76
N VAL A 257 12.02 7.03 16.02
CA VAL A 257 12.39 7.99 14.95
C VAL A 257 13.00 9.26 15.55
N VAL A 258 12.36 9.84 16.57
CA VAL A 258 12.83 11.06 17.24
C VAL A 258 14.24 10.85 17.82
N ASP A 259 14.48 9.73 18.50
CA ASP A 259 15.78 9.39 19.08
C ASP A 259 16.82 9.14 17.98
N ALA A 260 16.45 8.51 16.87
CA ALA A 260 17.34 8.30 15.71
C ALA A 260 17.76 9.61 15.05
N VAL A 261 16.85 10.58 14.91
CA VAL A 261 17.17 11.91 14.37
C VAL A 261 18.05 12.69 15.33
N ARG A 262 17.71 12.74 16.61
CA ARG A 262 18.50 13.45 17.64
C ARG A 262 19.91 12.89 17.81
N SER A 263 20.10 11.59 17.58
CA SER A 263 21.41 10.94 17.63
C SER A 263 22.19 10.99 16.32
N GLY A 264 21.60 11.51 15.23
CA GLY A 264 22.21 11.57 13.90
C GLY A 264 22.26 10.23 13.16
N VAL A 265 21.55 9.21 13.65
CA VAL A 265 21.41 7.91 12.96
C VAL A 265 20.48 8.03 11.75
N LEU A 266 19.49 8.92 11.81
CA LEU A 266 18.57 9.26 10.73
C LEU A 266 18.65 10.76 10.45
N ASP A 267 18.67 11.16 9.18
CA ASP A 267 18.55 12.57 8.80
C ASP A 267 17.07 12.97 8.88
N GLU A 268 16.75 14.15 9.40
CA GLU A 268 15.36 14.65 9.47
C GLU A 268 14.73 14.83 8.08
N ALA A 269 15.54 14.94 7.03
CA ALA A 269 15.06 15.03 5.65
C ALA A 269 14.59 13.68 5.05
N VAL A 270 14.87 12.56 5.73
CA VAL A 270 14.41 11.20 5.36
C VAL A 270 13.08 10.92 6.04
#